data_AF-A0A9E5UT06-F1
#
_entry.id   AF-A0A9E5UT06-F1
#
_cell.length_a   1.000
_cell.length_b   1.000
_cell.length_c   1.000
_cell.angle_alpha   90.00
_cell.angle_beta   90.00
_cell.angle_gamma   90.00
#
_symmetry.space_group_name_H-M   'P 1'
#
loop_
_entity.id
_entity.type
_entity.pdbx_description
1 polymer ?
#
loop_
_entity_poly.entity_id
_entity_poly.type
_entity_poly.pdbx_seq_one_letter_code
_entity_poly.pdbx_strand_id
1 'polypeptide(L)'
;MTSSNSSAHSHLFSSIRGRLLLLSVVFILALIAIPAIVYWKSTENEQAVLQIEEVGLPIPILTSRLISELNSVAASQRAYLLSADLRFKMERQVIWQKQIAPVRDSLNMLKKKLHRTDLVGRFDSVQVALKHYQKTQEEIDLFFEKIKQIFW
;
A
#
# COMPACT_ATOMS: atom_id res chain seq x y z
N MET A 1 75.10 -25.27 8.86
CA MET A 1 73.81 -25.40 9.57
C MET A 1 73.31 -23.98 9.77
N THR A 2 72.22 -23.47 9.19
CA THR A 2 70.96 -24.05 8.69
C THR A 2 70.50 -23.25 7.46
N SER A 3 70.29 -23.97 6.35
CA SER A 3 69.41 -23.55 5.27
C SER A 3 67.97 -23.79 5.73
N SER A 4 67.02 -22.90 5.38
CA SER A 4 65.72 -23.30 4.81
C SER A 4 64.69 -22.15 4.79
N ASN A 5 64.09 -21.98 3.60
CA ASN A 5 62.72 -21.54 3.33
C ASN A 5 62.29 -20.10 3.63
N SER A 6 62.38 -19.23 2.61
CA SER A 6 61.30 -18.26 2.32
C SER A 6 61.44 -17.63 0.92
N SER A 7 61.31 -18.42 -0.16
CA SER A 7 61.30 -17.83 -1.52
C SER A 7 60.61 -18.67 -2.61
N ALA A 8 59.76 -19.64 -2.26
CA ALA A 8 59.09 -20.49 -3.24
C ALA A 8 57.69 -20.00 -3.69
N HIS A 9 57.10 -18.98 -3.05
CA HIS A 9 55.69 -18.63 -3.29
C HIS A 9 55.45 -17.44 -4.24
N SER A 10 56.47 -16.69 -4.66
CA SER A 10 56.30 -15.49 -5.50
C SER A 10 56.36 -15.73 -7.01
N HIS A 11 56.80 -16.91 -7.47
CA HIS A 11 56.95 -17.21 -8.91
C HIS A 11 55.69 -17.78 -9.58
N LEU A 12 54.68 -18.21 -8.82
CA LEU A 12 53.43 -18.73 -9.38
C LEU A 12 52.57 -17.64 -10.05
N PHE A 13 52.75 -16.37 -9.67
CA PHE A 13 51.93 -15.24 -10.12
C PHE A 13 52.38 -14.58 -11.44
N SER A 14 53.58 -14.88 -11.96
CA SER A 14 54.07 -14.32 -13.22
C SER A 14 53.75 -15.17 -14.46
N SER A 15 53.39 -16.44 -14.27
CA SER A 15 53.04 -17.36 -15.37
C SER A 15 51.62 -17.10 -15.90
N ILE A 16 51.40 -17.32 -17.20
CA ILE A 16 50.08 -17.18 -17.86
C ILE A 16 49.02 -18.04 -17.14
N ARG A 17 49.41 -19.24 -16.67
CA ARG A 17 48.54 -20.14 -15.91
C ARG A 17 48.18 -19.58 -14.53
N GLY A 18 49.12 -18.94 -13.84
CA GLY A 18 48.87 -18.25 -12.57
C GLY A 18 47.93 -17.06 -12.71
N ARG A 19 48.06 -16.28 -13.79
CA ARG A 19 47.15 -15.16 -14.10
C ARG A 19 45.72 -15.65 -14.40
N LEU A 20 45.58 -16.74 -15.14
CA LEU A 20 44.27 -17.35 -15.43
C LEU A 20 43.61 -17.87 -14.15
N LEU A 21 44.35 -18.58 -13.28
CA LEU A 21 43.83 -19.04 -11.99
C LEU A 21 43.41 -17.89 -11.09
N LEU A 22 44.17 -16.79 -11.07
CA LEU A 22 43.82 -15.60 -10.28
C LEU A 22 42.52 -14.96 -10.79
N LEU A 23 42.36 -14.82 -12.11
CA LEU A 23 41.12 -14.31 -12.71
C LEU A 23 39.92 -15.20 -12.39
N SER A 24 40.07 -16.52 -12.42
CA SER A 24 39.00 -17.45 -12.06
C SER A 24 38.59 -17.31 -10.59
N VAL A 25 39.55 -17.19 -9.67
CA VAL A 25 39.27 -17.00 -8.24
C VAL A 25 38.57 -15.67 -7.98
N VAL A 26 39.03 -14.58 -8.62
CA VAL A 26 38.38 -13.26 -8.51
C VAL A 26 36.96 -13.29 -9.07
N PHE A 27 36.74 -14.00 -10.19
CA PHE A 27 35.41 -14.12 -10.79
C PHE A 27 34.44 -14.90 -9.89
N ILE A 28 34.89 -16.00 -9.28
CA ILE A 28 34.08 -16.76 -8.31
C ILE A 28 33.76 -15.89 -7.08
N LEU A 29 34.74 -15.13 -6.58
CA LEU A 29 34.51 -14.19 -5.47
C LEU A 29 33.49 -13.12 -5.85
N ALA A 30 33.53 -12.58 -7.07
CA ALA A 30 32.54 -11.63 -7.55
C ALA A 30 31.13 -12.24 -7.63
N LEU A 31 31.02 -13.49 -8.10
CA LEU A 31 29.76 -14.22 -8.17
C LEU A 31 29.15 -14.54 -6.79
N ILE A 32 29.96 -14.62 -5.74
CA ILE A 32 29.48 -14.82 -4.35
C ILE A 32 29.19 -13.46 -3.69
N ALA A 33 30.02 -12.46 -3.96
CA ALA A 33 29.89 -11.12 -3.40
C ALA A 33 28.60 -10.43 -3.87
N ILE A 34 28.22 -10.58 -5.14
CA ILE A 34 27.01 -9.93 -5.67
C ILE A 34 25.74 -10.44 -4.94
N PRO A 35 25.45 -11.76 -4.86
CA PRO A 35 24.34 -12.29 -4.06
C PRO A 35 24.45 -11.95 -2.58
N ALA A 36 25.65 -11.94 -1.99
CA ALA A 36 25.83 -11.58 -0.59
C ALA A 36 25.47 -10.11 -0.34
N ILE A 37 25.90 -9.19 -1.20
CA ILE A 37 25.53 -7.77 -1.15
C ILE A 37 24.03 -7.60 -1.38
N VAL A 38 23.45 -8.32 -2.34
CA VAL A 38 22.01 -8.30 -2.62
C VAL A 38 21.22 -8.84 -1.42
N TYR A 39 21.68 -9.92 -0.78
CA TYR A 39 21.05 -10.48 0.42
C TYR A 39 21.16 -9.52 1.59
N TRP A 40 22.33 -8.96 1.85
CA TRP A 40 22.53 -7.99 2.94
C TRP A 40 21.69 -6.72 2.72
N LYS A 41 21.67 -6.21 1.49
CA LYS A 41 20.78 -5.12 1.09
C LYS A 41 19.30 -5.52 1.11
N SER A 42 18.97 -6.79 0.91
CA SER A 42 17.62 -7.32 1.06
C SER A 42 17.20 -7.35 2.53
N THR A 43 18.09 -7.70 3.45
CA THR A 43 17.85 -7.67 4.90
C THR A 43 17.81 -6.23 5.43
N GLU A 44 18.58 -5.30 4.86
CA GLU A 44 18.42 -3.86 5.11
C GLU A 44 17.13 -3.30 4.47
N ASN A 45 16.73 -3.80 3.30
CA ASN A 45 15.46 -3.46 2.66
C ASN A 45 14.26 -4.01 3.43
N GLU A 46 14.39 -5.11 4.17
CA GLU A 46 13.37 -5.51 5.14
C GLU A 46 13.15 -4.39 6.17
N GLN A 47 14.17 -3.64 6.59
CA GLN A 47 13.98 -2.48 7.49
C GLN A 47 13.35 -1.25 6.80
N ALA A 48 13.59 -1.04 5.50
CA ALA A 48 12.88 -0.04 4.72
C ALA A 48 11.41 -0.43 4.46
N VAL A 49 11.12 -1.73 4.37
CA VAL A 49 9.76 -2.30 4.31
C VAL A 49 9.08 -2.23 5.70
N LEU A 50 9.83 -2.35 6.79
CA LEU A 50 9.32 -2.22 8.16
C LEU A 50 9.00 -0.75 8.56
N GLN A 51 9.60 0.26 7.91
CA GLN A 51 9.11 1.64 8.03
C GLN A 51 7.78 1.91 7.30
N ILE A 52 7.35 1.01 6.40
CA ILE A 52 6.00 1.02 5.83
C ILE A 52 4.99 0.45 6.85
N GLU A 53 5.45 -0.33 7.84
CA GLU A 53 4.57 -0.98 8.83
C GLU A 53 4.11 -0.02 9.94
N GLU A 54 4.88 1.02 10.27
CA GLU A 54 4.49 1.96 11.34
C GLU A 54 3.35 2.92 10.93
N VAL A 55 3.20 3.17 9.62
CA VAL A 55 2.09 3.93 9.00
C VAL A 55 1.17 3.00 8.18
N GLY A 56 1.19 1.69 8.47
CA GLY A 56 0.72 0.50 7.72
C GLY A 56 -0.57 0.45 6.89
N LEU A 57 -1.07 1.56 6.34
CA LEU A 57 -1.96 1.64 5.20
C LEU A 57 -1.59 2.91 4.41
N PRO A 58 -1.00 2.81 3.20
CA PRO A 58 -0.62 4.00 2.44
C PRO A 58 -1.88 4.83 2.15
N ILE A 59 -1.88 6.08 2.63
CA ILE A 59 -2.99 7.04 2.47
C ILE A 59 -3.55 7.04 1.04
N PRO A 60 -2.72 7.02 -0.03
CA PRO A 60 -3.22 6.95 -1.41
C PRO A 60 -4.08 5.72 -1.73
N ILE A 61 -3.78 4.55 -1.14
CA ILE A 61 -4.58 3.34 -1.35
C ILE A 61 -5.92 3.47 -0.63
N LEU A 62 -5.92 3.97 0.61
CA LEU A 62 -7.15 4.17 1.36
C LEU A 62 -8.07 5.21 0.72
N THR A 63 -7.50 6.33 0.23
CA THR A 63 -8.28 7.35 -0.47
C THR A 63 -8.77 6.86 -1.82
N SER A 64 -7.95 6.12 -2.58
CA SER A 64 -8.37 5.51 -3.85
C SER A 64 -9.52 4.52 -3.64
N ARG A 65 -9.41 3.65 -2.63
CA ARG A 65 -10.49 2.74 -2.24
C ARG A 65 -11.73 3.53 -1.85
N LEU A 66 -11.62 4.55 -1.00
CA LEU A 66 -12.75 5.38 -0.59
C LEU A 66 -13.47 6.00 -1.79
N ILE A 67 -12.73 6.55 -2.76
CA ILE A 67 -13.29 7.13 -4.00
C ILE A 67 -14.03 6.07 -4.81
N SER A 68 -13.43 4.88 -4.98
CA SER A 68 -14.05 3.74 -5.66
C SER A 68 -15.38 3.34 -5.02
N GLU A 69 -15.42 3.22 -3.69
CA GLU A 69 -16.63 2.84 -2.96
C GLU A 69 -17.71 3.92 -3.02
N LEU A 70 -17.34 5.20 -2.97
CA LEU A 70 -18.28 6.30 -3.17
C LEU A 70 -18.90 6.28 -4.57
N ASN A 71 -18.10 5.95 -5.60
CA ASN A 71 -18.61 5.78 -6.96
C ASN A 71 -19.59 4.61 -7.06
N SER A 72 -19.29 3.49 -6.39
CA SER A 72 -20.18 2.32 -6.32
C SER A 72 -21.51 2.67 -5.63
N VAL A 73 -21.44 3.37 -4.50
CA VAL A 73 -22.61 3.89 -3.78
C VAL A 73 -23.46 4.82 -4.66
N ALA A 74 -22.83 5.72 -5.41
CA ALA A 74 -23.53 6.61 -6.34
C ALA A 74 -24.18 5.85 -7.52
N ALA A 75 -23.50 4.83 -8.05
CA ALA A 75 -24.04 3.99 -9.11
C ALA A 75 -25.27 3.21 -8.63
N SER A 76 -25.20 2.60 -7.45
CA SER A 76 -26.32 1.88 -6.84
C SER A 76 -27.46 2.85 -6.45
N GLN A 77 -27.17 4.10 -6.08
CA GLN A 77 -28.19 5.15 -5.90
C GLN A 77 -28.95 5.40 -7.19
N ARG A 78 -28.24 5.61 -8.29
CA ARG A 78 -28.86 5.81 -9.60
C ARG A 78 -29.70 4.61 -10.01
N ALA A 79 -29.19 3.39 -9.81
CA ALA A 79 -29.92 2.17 -10.13
C ALA A 79 -31.23 2.05 -9.33
N TYR A 80 -31.22 2.40 -8.05
CA TYR A 80 -32.43 2.46 -7.23
C TYR A 80 -33.44 3.49 -7.76
N LEU A 81 -32.99 4.71 -8.06
CA LEU A 81 -33.88 5.77 -8.54
C LEU A 81 -34.51 5.44 -9.91
N LEU A 82 -33.82 4.66 -10.75
CA LEU A 82 -34.32 4.24 -12.06
C LEU A 82 -35.28 3.05 -12.00
N SER A 83 -35.03 2.10 -11.10
CA SER A 83 -35.77 0.82 -11.06
C SER A 83 -36.78 0.72 -9.92
N ALA A 84 -36.67 1.60 -8.92
CA ALA A 84 -37.33 1.52 -7.62
C ALA A 84 -37.12 0.17 -6.89
N ASP A 85 -36.06 -0.56 -7.24
CA ASP A 85 -35.74 -1.87 -6.67
C ASP A 85 -34.93 -1.74 -5.38
N LEU A 86 -35.54 -2.17 -4.27
CA LEU A 86 -34.96 -2.09 -2.92
C LEU A 86 -33.62 -2.83 -2.77
N ARG A 87 -33.30 -3.78 -3.65
CA ARG A 87 -32.00 -4.47 -3.65
C ARG A 87 -30.83 -3.49 -3.76
N PHE A 88 -30.97 -2.44 -4.56
CA PHE A 88 -29.94 -1.40 -4.69
C PHE A 88 -29.81 -0.53 -3.43
N LYS A 89 -30.91 -0.29 -2.70
CA LYS A 89 -30.85 0.40 -1.40
C LYS A 89 -30.10 -0.45 -0.36
N MET A 90 -30.38 -1.75 -0.33
CA MET A 90 -29.66 -2.71 0.53
C MET A 90 -28.18 -2.81 0.17
N GLU A 91 -27.85 -2.91 -1.13
CA GLU A 91 -26.48 -2.94 -1.62
C GLU A 91 -25.69 -1.70 -1.16
N ARG A 92 -26.25 -0.49 -1.31
CA ARG A 92 -25.62 0.73 -0.79
C ARG A 92 -25.33 0.66 0.70
N GLN A 93 -26.28 0.18 1.51
CA GLN A 93 -26.06 0.02 2.95
C GLN A 93 -24.91 -0.95 3.24
N VAL A 94 -24.81 -2.04 2.48
CA VAL A 94 -23.71 -3.00 2.59
C VAL A 94 -22.38 -2.34 2.22
N ILE A 95 -22.32 -1.55 1.15
CA ILE A 95 -21.09 -0.83 0.75
C ILE A 95 -20.67 0.15 1.86
N TRP A 96 -21.61 0.91 2.43
CA TRP A 96 -21.34 1.82 3.55
C TRP A 96 -20.76 1.08 4.76
N GLN A 97 -21.36 -0.03 5.16
CA GLN A 97 -20.96 -0.78 6.35
C GLN A 97 -19.68 -1.59 6.16
N LYS A 98 -19.52 -2.26 5.02
CA LYS A 98 -18.44 -3.23 4.80
C LYS A 98 -17.22 -2.66 4.09
N GLN A 99 -17.37 -1.54 3.39
CA GLN A 99 -16.29 -1.01 2.54
C GLN A 99 -15.89 0.40 2.95
N ILE A 100 -16.85 1.32 3.10
CA ILE A 100 -16.54 2.71 3.45
C ILE A 100 -16.18 2.86 4.94
N ALA A 101 -16.97 2.27 5.85
CA ALA A 101 -16.72 2.39 7.29
C ALA A 101 -15.33 1.86 7.70
N PRO A 102 -14.85 0.68 7.25
CA PRO A 102 -13.51 0.20 7.58
C PRO A 102 -12.38 1.10 7.05
N VAL A 103 -12.56 1.69 5.86
CA VAL A 103 -11.59 2.64 5.30
C VAL A 103 -11.56 3.92 6.13
N ARG A 104 -12.72 4.44 6.53
CA ARG A 104 -12.81 5.60 7.44
C ARG A 104 -12.14 5.30 8.78
N ASP A 105 -12.37 4.12 9.34
CA ASP A 105 -11.81 3.75 10.64
C ASP A 105 -10.29 3.58 10.54
N SER A 106 -9.80 3.03 9.42
CA SER A 106 -8.37 2.98 9.09
C SER A 106 -7.73 4.36 8.99
N LEU A 107 -8.38 5.29 8.29
CA LEU A 107 -7.94 6.70 8.22
C LEU A 107 -7.95 7.37 9.60
N ASN A 108 -8.91 7.04 10.46
CA ASN A 108 -8.95 7.52 11.83
C ASN A 108 -7.80 6.99 12.69
N MET A 109 -7.38 5.74 12.50
CA MET A 109 -6.19 5.22 13.17
C MET A 109 -4.92 5.94 12.69
N LEU A 110 -4.79 6.19 11.38
CA LEU A 110 -3.67 6.97 10.84
C LEU A 110 -3.65 8.39 11.40
N LYS A 111 -4.81 9.05 11.52
CA LYS A 111 -4.94 10.38 12.13
C LYS A 111 -4.30 10.44 13.52
N LYS A 112 -4.51 9.41 14.36
CA LYS A 112 -3.95 9.36 15.72
C LYS A 112 -2.41 9.26 15.76
N LYS A 113 -1.80 8.76 14.68
CA LYS A 113 -0.34 8.63 14.54
C LYS A 113 0.29 9.87 13.88
N LEU A 114 -0.51 10.78 13.34
CA LEU A 114 -0.02 11.98 12.66
C LEU A 114 0.19 13.13 13.67
N HIS A 115 1.43 13.60 13.80
CA HIS A 115 1.77 14.76 14.63
C HIS A 115 1.58 16.12 13.91
N ARG A 116 1.22 16.12 12.61
CA ARG A 116 1.01 17.36 11.84
C ARG A 116 -0.45 17.80 11.84
N THR A 117 -0.71 18.99 12.36
CA THR A 117 -2.06 19.55 12.58
C THR A 117 -2.82 19.87 11.28
N ASP A 118 -2.13 20.20 10.19
CA ASP A 118 -2.72 20.49 8.88
C ASP A 118 -3.33 19.24 8.21
N LEU A 119 -2.63 18.11 8.29
CA LEU A 119 -3.10 16.83 7.76
C LEU A 119 -4.30 16.30 8.55
N VAL A 120 -4.24 16.44 9.88
CA VAL A 120 -5.33 16.10 10.80
C VAL A 120 -6.60 16.88 10.43
N GLY A 121 -6.49 18.19 10.17
CA GLY A 121 -7.62 19.03 9.76
C GLY A 121 -8.23 18.60 8.42
N ARG A 122 -7.41 18.21 7.43
CA ARG A 122 -7.91 17.69 6.15
C ARG A 122 -8.67 16.38 6.31
N PHE A 123 -8.22 15.47 7.19
CA PHE A 123 -8.95 14.23 7.49
C PHE A 123 -10.31 14.49 8.14
N ASP A 124 -10.40 15.46 9.03
CA ASP A 124 -11.67 15.84 9.66
C ASP A 124 -12.67 16.38 8.63
N SER A 125 -12.21 17.22 7.70
CA SER A 125 -13.04 17.70 6.58
C SER A 125 -13.59 16.55 5.73
N VAL A 126 -12.78 15.52 5.43
CA VAL A 126 -13.24 14.34 4.69
C VAL A 126 -14.33 13.59 5.47
N GLN A 127 -14.19 13.43 6.78
CA GLN A 127 -15.20 12.75 7.59
C GLN A 127 -16.53 13.52 7.64
N VAL A 128 -16.46 14.85 7.76
CA VAL A 128 -17.67 15.69 7.70
C VAL A 128 -18.33 15.56 6.33
N ALA A 129 -17.56 15.61 5.24
CA ALA A 129 -18.07 15.45 3.89
C ALA A 129 -18.73 14.07 3.68
N LEU A 130 -18.13 12.98 4.18
CA LEU A 130 -18.71 11.64 4.09
C LEU A 130 -20.06 11.54 4.81
N LYS A 131 -20.15 12.09 6.03
CA LYS A 131 -21.41 12.10 6.79
C LYS A 131 -22.48 12.91 6.07
N HIS A 132 -22.11 14.07 5.54
CA HIS A 132 -23.03 14.92 4.79
C HIS A 132 -23.51 14.19 3.52
N TYR A 133 -22.60 13.58 2.77
CA TYR A 133 -22.94 12.81 1.59
C TYR A 133 -23.91 11.67 1.89
N GLN A 134 -23.67 10.87 2.94
CA GLN A 134 -24.58 9.79 3.35
C GLN A 134 -25.97 10.34 3.68
N LYS A 135 -26.04 11.41 4.47
CA LYS A 135 -27.31 12.05 4.83
C LYS A 135 -28.07 12.54 3.60
N THR A 136 -27.37 13.17 2.66
CA THR A 136 -27.99 13.63 1.40
C THR A 136 -28.56 12.46 0.60
N GLN A 137 -27.91 11.29 0.58
CA GLN A 137 -28.47 10.11 -0.08
C GLN A 137 -29.77 9.63 0.59
N GLU A 138 -29.82 9.62 1.92
CA GLU A 138 -31.03 9.28 2.67
C GLU A 138 -32.16 10.27 2.40
N GLU A 139 -31.86 11.58 2.32
CA GLU A 139 -32.82 12.62 1.96
C GLU A 139 -33.35 12.44 0.52
N ILE A 140 -32.48 12.07 -0.43
CA ILE A 140 -32.87 11.74 -1.81
C ILE A 140 -33.80 10.51 -1.85
N ASP A 141 -33.48 9.47 -1.08
CA ASP A 141 -34.32 8.27 -0.98
C ASP A 141 -35.71 8.60 -0.45
N LEU A 142 -35.79 9.38 0.64
CA LEU A 142 -37.06 9.83 1.21
C LEU A 142 -37.89 10.66 0.22
N PHE A 143 -37.23 11.58 -0.49
CA PHE A 143 -37.87 12.37 -1.53
C PHE A 143 -38.43 11.50 -2.66
N PHE A 144 -37.63 10.55 -3.15
CA PHE A 144 -38.03 9.63 -4.21
C PHE A 144 -39.21 8.74 -3.77
N GLU A 145 -39.16 8.20 -2.56
CA GLU A 145 -40.24 7.38 -1.99
C GLU A 145 -41.55 8.17 -1.86
N LYS A 146 -41.47 9.44 -1.45
CA LYS A 146 -42.63 10.33 -1.39
C LYS A 146 -43.22 10.61 -2.77
N ILE A 147 -42.38 10.85 -3.79
CA ILE A 147 -42.86 11.02 -5.18
C ILE A 147 -43.52 9.74 -5.67
N LYS A 148 -42.90 8.58 -5.40
CA LYS A 148 -43.44 7.29 -5.83
C LYS A 148 -44.87 7.08 -5.32
N GLN A 149 -45.16 7.42 -4.06
CA GLN A 149 -46.50 7.31 -3.47
C GLN A 149 -47.55 8.25 -4.08
N ILE A 150 -47.13 9.34 -4.74
CA ILE A 150 -48.04 10.34 -5.30
C ILE A 150 -48.39 10.00 -6.75
N PHE A 151 -47.43 9.49 -7.52
CA PHE A 151 -47.54 9.32 -8.97
C PHE A 151 -47.72 7.87 -9.42
N TRP A 152 -47.62 6.89 -8.51
CA TRP A 152 -47.81 5.45 -8.76
C TRP A 152 -48.80 4.86 -7.75
#